data_AF-A0A9Q3HHR7-F1
#
_entry.id   AF-A0A9Q3HHR7-F1
#
_cell.length_a   1.000
_cell.length_b   1.000
_cell.length_c   1.000
_cell.angle_alpha   90.00
_cell.angle_beta   90.00
_cell.angle_gamma   90.00
#
_symmetry.space_group_name_H-M   'P 1'
#
loop_
_entity.id
_entity.type
_entity.pdbx_description
1 polymer ?
#
loop_
_entity_poly.entity_id
_entity_poly.type
_entity_poly.pdbx_seq_one_letter_code
_entity_poly.pdbx_strand_id
1 'polypeptide(L)'
;MVWKAKNRRHFTLYPEGGSSNSFTRLSISQLPSPPIIDNQPINLFKLFSAVQFLGGFQTVNQLKAWAQLASIIELVPSHTSIARRTGSINLNDGSNWYSLEQLQQIQQVFSQYLQHFETANSARRHQHQAIEQKHLLQPSHHHLKPPQPQQSQS
;
A
#
# COMPACT_ATOMS: atom_id res chain seq x y z
N MET A 1 2.80 -62.40 3.15
CA MET A 1 1.34 -62.20 3.31
C MET A 1 0.85 -61.36 2.13
N VAL A 2 0.07 -61.98 1.24
CA VAL A 2 -0.54 -61.34 0.07
C VAL A 2 -2.04 -61.50 0.25
N TRP A 3 -2.79 -60.40 0.24
CA TRP A 3 -4.24 -60.43 0.07
C TRP A 3 -4.64 -59.44 -1.01
N LYS A 4 -5.21 -60.00 -2.07
CA LYS A 4 -5.87 -59.36 -3.20
C LYS A 4 -7.37 -59.60 -3.01
N ALA A 5 -8.21 -58.57 -3.10
CA ALA A 5 -9.64 -58.64 -3.48
C ALA A 5 -10.18 -57.19 -3.45
N LYS A 6 -10.52 -56.53 -4.57
CA LYS A 6 -11.69 -56.75 -5.44
C LYS A 6 -12.99 -56.84 -4.64
N ASN A 7 -13.72 -55.73 -4.50
CA ASN A 7 -15.18 -55.81 -4.58
C ASN A 7 -15.85 -54.50 -5.05
N ARG A 8 -16.76 -54.72 -5.98
CA ARG A 8 -17.56 -53.80 -6.78
C ARG A 8 -18.96 -53.82 -6.16
N ARG A 9 -19.50 -52.70 -5.68
CA ARG A 9 -20.95 -52.53 -5.53
C ARG A 9 -21.35 -51.11 -5.90
N HIS A 10 -22.34 -51.09 -6.78
CA HIS A 10 -23.08 -49.94 -7.27
C HIS A 10 -23.69 -49.14 -6.11
N PHE A 11 -23.71 -47.82 -6.23
CA PHE A 11 -24.74 -47.02 -5.59
C PHE A 11 -25.41 -46.11 -6.62
N THR A 12 -26.73 -46.23 -6.58
CA THR A 12 -27.74 -45.74 -7.50
C THR A 12 -27.95 -44.24 -7.33
N LEU A 13 -28.24 -43.57 -8.44
CA LEU A 13 -28.73 -42.20 -8.51
C LEU A 13 -30.01 -42.03 -7.67
N TYR A 14 -30.04 -40.98 -6.85
CA TYR A 14 -31.25 -40.25 -6.50
C TYR A 14 -31.02 -38.76 -6.81
N PRO A 15 -31.90 -38.11 -7.58
CA PRO A 15 -31.94 -36.67 -7.68
C PRO A 15 -32.95 -36.17 -6.65
N GLU A 16 -32.48 -35.72 -5.49
CA GLU A 16 -33.33 -34.99 -4.56
C GLU A 16 -32.76 -33.60 -4.38
N GLY A 17 -33.62 -32.63 -4.69
CA GLY A 17 -33.33 -31.22 -4.57
C GLY A 17 -32.99 -30.89 -3.14
N GLY A 18 -31.79 -30.39 -2.94
CA GLY A 18 -31.34 -29.83 -1.68
C GLY A 18 -30.54 -28.61 -2.06
N SER A 19 -31.17 -27.44 -1.92
CA SER A 19 -30.63 -26.10 -1.97
C SER A 19 -29.15 -26.02 -2.27
N SER A 20 -28.83 -25.43 -3.43
CA SER A 20 -27.55 -24.81 -3.74
C SER A 20 -27.16 -23.86 -2.61
N ASN A 21 -26.60 -24.39 -1.53
CA ASN A 21 -25.62 -23.70 -0.74
C ASN A 21 -24.42 -23.60 -1.68
N SER A 22 -24.46 -22.58 -2.53
CA SER A 22 -23.29 -21.90 -3.05
C SER A 22 -22.50 -21.46 -1.81
N PHE A 23 -21.75 -22.41 -1.25
CA PHE A 23 -20.62 -22.14 -0.42
C PHE A 23 -19.72 -21.33 -1.35
N THR A 24 -19.86 -20.01 -1.28
CA THR A 24 -18.93 -19.05 -1.81
C THR A 24 -17.62 -19.45 -1.19
N ARG A 25 -16.89 -20.32 -1.91
CA ARG A 25 -15.49 -20.60 -1.71
C ARG A 25 -14.90 -19.21 -1.75
N LEU A 26 -14.64 -18.65 -0.56
CA LEU A 26 -13.90 -17.42 -0.39
C LEU A 26 -12.67 -17.67 -1.24
N SER A 27 -12.66 -17.06 -2.42
CA SER A 27 -11.53 -17.07 -3.30
C SER A 27 -10.51 -16.33 -2.47
N ILE A 28 -9.68 -17.10 -1.76
CA ILE A 28 -8.48 -16.61 -1.12
C ILE A 28 -7.73 -16.02 -2.30
N SER A 29 -7.88 -14.70 -2.52
CA SER A 29 -7.20 -13.99 -3.57
C SER A 29 -5.75 -14.39 -3.41
N GLN A 30 -5.24 -15.16 -4.38
CA GLN A 30 -3.88 -15.66 -4.33
C GLN A 30 -3.00 -14.46 -4.03
N LEU A 31 -2.32 -14.52 -2.89
CA LEU A 31 -1.42 -13.44 -2.49
C LEU A 31 -0.47 -13.22 -3.66
N PRO A 32 -0.45 -12.02 -4.24
CA PRO A 32 0.32 -11.78 -5.44
C PRO A 32 1.79 -12.07 -5.13
N SER A 33 2.44 -12.84 -6.01
CA SER A 33 3.84 -13.24 -5.85
C SER A 33 4.71 -12.02 -5.62
N PRO A 34 5.76 -12.10 -4.77
CA PRO A 34 6.60 -10.94 -4.47
C PRO A 34 7.07 -10.27 -5.77
N PRO A 35 6.96 -8.94 -5.89
CA PRO A 35 7.30 -8.25 -7.11
C PRO A 35 8.80 -8.36 -7.39
N ILE A 36 9.14 -8.70 -8.63
CA ILE A 36 10.51 -8.84 -9.12
C ILE A 36 10.65 -7.91 -10.33
N ILE A 37 11.73 -7.13 -10.35
CA ILE A 37 12.12 -6.22 -11.45
C ILE A 37 13.53 -6.63 -11.86
N ASP A 38 13.74 -6.99 -13.12
CA ASP A 38 15.04 -7.46 -13.65
C ASP A 38 15.74 -8.50 -12.77
N ASN A 39 14.99 -9.52 -12.35
CA ASN A 39 15.43 -10.60 -11.45
C ASN A 39 15.84 -10.15 -10.03
N GLN A 40 15.62 -8.89 -9.67
CA GLN A 40 15.81 -8.38 -8.31
C GLN A 40 14.47 -8.33 -7.56
N PRO A 41 14.33 -8.99 -6.41
CA PRO A 41 13.13 -8.84 -5.58
C PRO A 41 13.03 -7.43 -5.04
N ILE A 42 11.86 -6.82 -5.15
CA ILE A 42 11.61 -5.46 -4.67
C ILE A 42 11.16 -5.48 -3.22
N ASN A 43 11.87 -4.72 -2.38
CA ASN A 43 11.47 -4.49 -1.01
C ASN A 43 10.38 -3.41 -0.97
N LEU A 44 9.12 -3.85 -0.79
CA LEU A 44 7.96 -2.96 -0.72
C LEU A 44 8.03 -1.92 0.41
N PHE A 45 8.68 -2.25 1.54
CA PHE A 45 8.86 -1.30 2.64
C PHE A 45 9.83 -0.18 2.29
N LYS A 46 10.97 -0.51 1.65
CA LYS A 46 11.92 0.48 1.13
C LYS A 46 11.25 1.36 0.07
N LEU A 47 10.51 0.74 -0.86
CA LEU A 47 9.79 1.44 -1.91
C LEU A 47 8.76 2.42 -1.33
N PHE A 48 7.93 1.98 -0.38
CA PHE A 48 6.97 2.86 0.28
C PHE A 48 7.65 4.01 1.02
N SER A 49 8.71 3.73 1.78
CA SER A 49 9.45 4.74 2.54
C SER A 49 10.10 5.78 1.63
N ALA A 50 10.68 5.35 0.51
CA ALA A 50 11.25 6.24 -0.50
C ALA A 50 10.19 7.15 -1.13
N VAL A 51 9.00 6.62 -1.44
CA VAL A 51 7.88 7.43 -1.95
C VAL A 51 7.42 8.46 -0.93
N GLN A 52 7.27 8.08 0.34
CA GLN A 52 6.89 9.04 1.38
C GLN A 52 7.97 10.12 1.59
N PHE A 53 9.25 9.76 1.52
CA PHE A 53 10.36 10.70 1.61
C PHE A 53 10.32 11.75 0.48
N LEU A 54 9.92 11.36 -0.73
CA LEU A 54 9.75 12.26 -1.88
C LEU A 54 8.42 13.02 -1.90
N GLY A 55 7.65 12.99 -0.80
CA GLY A 55 6.38 13.71 -0.69
C GLY A 55 5.16 12.97 -1.25
N GLY A 56 5.24 11.65 -1.39
CA GLY A 56 4.13 10.79 -1.81
C GLY A 56 4.10 10.47 -3.30
N PHE A 57 3.27 9.50 -3.69
CA PHE A 57 3.23 8.98 -5.06
C PHE A 57 2.87 10.04 -6.11
N GLN A 58 1.95 10.95 -5.77
CA GLN A 58 1.53 12.04 -6.67
C GLN A 58 2.69 12.97 -7.00
N THR A 59 3.50 13.33 -5.99
CA THR A 59 4.67 14.19 -6.14
C THR A 59 5.73 13.53 -7.02
N VAL A 60 6.00 12.24 -6.80
CA VAL A 60 6.93 11.45 -7.63
C VAL A 60 6.50 11.44 -9.09
N ASN A 61 5.21 11.24 -9.37
CA ASN A 61 4.69 11.25 -10.74
C ASN A 61 4.77 12.62 -11.40
N GLN A 62 4.39 13.69 -10.70
CA GLN A 62 4.40 15.05 -11.24
C GLN A 62 5.83 15.51 -11.57
N LEU A 63 6.79 15.21 -10.70
CA LEU A 63 8.19 15.58 -10.87
C LEU A 63 8.98 14.57 -11.72
N LYS A 64 8.34 13.48 -12.16
CA LYS A 64 8.99 12.36 -12.87
C LYS A 64 10.23 11.83 -12.11
N ALA A 65 10.16 11.82 -10.77
CA ALA A 65 11.28 11.47 -9.89
C ALA A 65 11.51 9.94 -9.75
N TRP A 66 11.03 9.14 -10.69
CA TRP A 66 11.12 7.68 -10.65
C TRP A 66 12.57 7.16 -10.70
N ALA A 67 13.45 7.83 -11.44
CA ALA A 67 14.88 7.48 -11.48
C ALA A 67 15.59 7.76 -10.15
N GLN A 68 15.23 8.85 -9.47
CA GLN A 68 15.71 9.16 -8.12
C GLN A 68 15.17 8.16 -7.11
N LEU A 69 13.91 7.74 -7.25
CA LEU A 69 13.34 6.70 -6.41
C LEU A 69 14.06 5.36 -6.60
N ALA A 70 14.37 4.99 -7.84
CA ALA A 70 15.09 3.77 -8.18
C ALA A 70 16.49 3.72 -7.53
N SER A 71 17.19 4.86 -7.44
CA SER A 71 18.48 4.93 -6.74
C SER A 71 18.34 4.80 -5.22
N ILE A 72 17.31 5.41 -4.60
CA ILE A 72 17.05 5.30 -3.16
C ILE A 72 16.75 3.86 -2.75
N ILE A 73 16.03 3.10 -3.57
CA ILE A 73 15.73 1.69 -3.30
C ILE A 73 16.87 0.73 -3.70
N GLU A 74 18.01 1.26 -4.16
CA GLU A 74 19.19 0.50 -4.57
C GLU A 74 18.87 -0.49 -5.71
N LEU A 75 18.04 -0.07 -6.67
CA LEU A 75 17.76 -0.87 -7.86
C LEU A 75 19.01 -0.91 -8.74
N VAL A 76 19.32 -2.08 -9.29
CA VAL A 76 20.45 -2.22 -10.22
C VAL A 76 20.10 -1.54 -11.55
N PRO A 77 20.92 -0.57 -12.03
CA PRO A 77 20.68 0.07 -13.33
C PRO A 77 20.77 -0.92 -14.50
N SER A 78 19.84 -0.87 -15.47
CA SER A 78 19.91 -1.73 -16.67
C SER A 78 21.17 -1.46 -17.53
N HIS A 79 21.68 -0.22 -17.55
CA HIS A 79 22.77 0.21 -18.44
C HIS A 79 24.14 0.30 -17.76
N THR A 80 24.48 -0.68 -16.93
CA THR A 80 25.77 -0.73 -16.19
C THR A 80 27.01 -0.82 -17.09
N SER A 81 26.87 -1.19 -18.37
CA SER A 81 27.98 -1.36 -19.30
C SER A 81 28.58 -0.05 -19.85
N ILE A 82 27.81 1.04 -19.90
CA ILE A 82 28.25 2.30 -20.53
C ILE A 82 28.95 3.23 -19.52
N ALA A 83 28.50 3.23 -18.26
CA ALA A 83 28.99 4.14 -17.23
C ALA A 83 30.45 3.92 -16.80
N ARG A 84 31.02 2.72 -16.98
CA ARG A 84 32.42 2.44 -16.60
C ARG A 84 33.45 3.08 -17.54
N ARG A 85 33.06 3.57 -18.72
CA ARG A 85 34.01 4.10 -19.73
C ARG A 85 34.21 5.61 -19.73
N THR A 86 33.31 6.38 -19.10
CA THR A 86 33.38 7.85 -19.11
C THR A 86 33.43 8.37 -17.68
N GLY A 87 34.65 8.57 -17.16
CA GLY A 87 34.94 9.01 -15.80
C GLY A 87 34.55 10.47 -15.48
N SER A 88 33.33 10.89 -15.82
CA SER A 88 32.78 12.18 -15.41
C SER A 88 31.28 12.00 -15.11
N ILE A 89 31.00 11.66 -13.86
CA ILE A 89 29.64 11.39 -13.37
C ILE A 89 29.04 12.73 -12.95
N ASN A 90 28.31 13.39 -13.85
CA ASN A 90 27.34 14.40 -13.43
C ASN A 90 26.16 13.65 -12.79
N LEU A 91 26.13 13.60 -11.46
CA LEU A 91 25.09 12.90 -10.67
C LEU A 91 23.67 13.43 -10.89
N ASN A 92 23.49 14.56 -11.58
CA ASN A 92 22.19 15.18 -11.79
C ASN A 92 21.36 14.56 -12.92
N ASP A 93 21.96 13.75 -13.81
CA ASP A 93 21.24 13.11 -14.92
C ASP A 93 21.00 11.61 -14.66
N GLY A 94 20.44 11.32 -13.47
CA GLY A 94 20.09 9.97 -13.02
C GLY A 94 19.09 9.23 -13.93
N SER A 95 18.46 9.94 -14.86
CA SER A 95 17.51 9.46 -15.86
C SER A 95 18.11 8.43 -16.83
N ASN A 96 19.40 8.51 -17.13
CA ASN A 96 20.06 7.67 -18.15
C ASN A 96 20.53 6.29 -17.64
N TRP A 97 20.44 6.04 -16.33
CA TRP A 97 20.97 4.81 -15.71
C TRP A 97 19.95 3.68 -15.75
N TYR A 98 18.67 4.04 -15.61
CA TYR A 98 17.55 3.11 -15.57
C TYR A 98 16.85 3.08 -16.93
N SER A 99 16.46 1.89 -17.37
CA SER A 99 15.63 1.79 -18.58
C SER A 99 14.22 2.33 -18.30
N LEU A 100 13.55 2.84 -19.34
CA LEU A 100 12.16 3.26 -19.22
C LEU A 100 11.25 2.13 -18.72
N GLU A 101 11.53 0.90 -19.15
CA GLU A 101 10.80 -0.29 -18.73
C GLU A 101 10.95 -0.55 -17.22
N GLN A 102 12.17 -0.47 -16.67
CA GLN A 102 12.39 -0.57 -15.23
C GLN A 102 11.58 0.47 -14.45
N LEU A 103 11.61 1.73 -14.89
CA LEU A 103 10.89 2.80 -14.22
C LEU A 103 9.37 2.58 -14.25
N GLN A 104 8.85 2.09 -15.39
CA GLN A 104 7.44 1.71 -15.51
C GLN A 104 7.08 0.52 -14.61
N GLN A 105 7.95 -0.49 -14.51
CA GLN A 105 7.73 -1.63 -13.62
C GLN A 105 7.68 -1.19 -12.15
N ILE A 106 8.54 -0.27 -11.71
CA ILE A 106 8.47 0.30 -10.34
C ILE A 106 7.12 0.98 -10.11
N GLN A 107 6.65 1.76 -11.08
CA GLN A 107 5.35 2.42 -11.00
C GLN A 107 4.20 1.41 -10.90
N GLN A 108 4.23 0.35 -11.72
CA GLN A 108 3.23 -0.72 -11.69
C GLN A 108 3.22 -1.47 -10.36
N VAL A 109 4.40 -1.82 -9.84
CA VAL A 109 4.54 -2.46 -8.52
C VAL A 109 3.98 -1.56 -7.43
N PHE A 110 4.28 -0.26 -7.45
CA PHE A 110 3.71 0.66 -6.48
C PHE A 110 2.18 0.71 -6.58
N SER A 111 1.64 0.85 -7.79
CA SER A 111 0.20 0.89 -8.03
C SER A 111 -0.51 -0.37 -7.57
N GLN A 112 0.06 -1.54 -7.84
CA GLN A 112 -0.55 -2.82 -7.51
C GLN A 112 -0.53 -3.12 -6.01
N TYR A 113 0.57 -2.80 -5.30
CA TYR A 113 0.76 -3.23 -3.92
C TYR A 113 0.53 -2.12 -2.89
N LEU A 114 0.88 -0.88 -3.20
CA LEU A 114 1.02 0.20 -2.21
C LEU A 114 0.01 1.33 -2.39
N GLN A 115 -0.61 1.48 -3.56
CA GLN A 115 -1.54 2.59 -3.83
C GLN A 115 -2.78 2.55 -2.92
N HIS A 116 -3.39 1.38 -2.72
CA HIS A 116 -4.53 1.25 -1.81
C HIS A 116 -4.13 1.53 -0.36
N PHE A 117 -2.94 1.07 0.04
CA PHE A 117 -2.40 1.33 1.36
C PHE A 117 -2.13 2.81 1.60
N GLU A 118 -1.50 3.50 0.64
CA GLU A 118 -1.23 4.94 0.72
C GLU A 118 -2.53 5.74 0.80
N THR A 119 -3.54 5.38 0.00
CA THR A 119 -4.85 6.03 0.02
C THR A 119 -5.53 5.89 1.38
N ALA A 120 -5.54 4.68 1.95
CA ALA A 120 -6.09 4.42 3.28
C ALA A 120 -5.32 5.18 4.37
N ASN A 121 -3.99 5.25 4.27
CA ASN A 121 -3.15 5.95 5.22
C ASN A 121 -3.37 7.47 5.18
N SER A 122 -3.52 8.04 3.98
CA SER A 122 -3.83 9.47 3.80
C SER A 122 -5.23 9.82 4.32
N ALA A 123 -6.24 8.99 4.08
CA ALA A 123 -7.59 9.18 4.62
C ALA A 123 -7.60 9.21 6.16
N ARG A 124 -6.81 8.33 6.80
CA ARG A 124 -6.68 8.30 8.27
C ARG A 124 -6.03 9.57 8.82
N ARG A 125 -5.00 10.12 8.14
CA ARG A 125 -4.37 11.39 8.54
C ARG A 125 -5.35 12.56 8.49
N HIS A 126 -6.20 12.63 7.46
CA HIS A 126 -7.23 13.67 7.35
C HIS A 126 -8.31 13.57 8.44
N GLN A 127 -8.70 12.36 8.85
CA GLN A 127 -9.64 12.19 9.96
C GLN A 127 -9.09 12.73 11.29
N HIS A 128 -7.80 12.51 11.58
CA HIS A 128 -7.19 13.04 12.80
C HIS A 128 -7.14 14.58 12.82
N GLN A 129 -6.79 15.21 11.69
CA GLN A 129 -6.79 16.67 11.59
C GLN A 129 -8.20 17.27 11.73
N ALA A 130 -9.24 16.60 11.23
CA ALA A 130 -10.61 17.07 11.35
C ALA A 130 -11.14 17.06 12.80
N ILE A 131 -10.68 16.11 13.63
CA ILE A 131 -11.07 16.02 15.04
C ILE A 131 -10.40 17.13 15.86
N GLU A 132 -9.13 17.43 15.62
CA GLU A 132 -8.43 18.50 16.32
C GLU A 132 -8.99 19.89 15.99
N GLN A 133 -9.36 20.14 14.73
CA GLN A 133 -10.03 21.41 14.38
C GLN A 133 -11.43 21.54 15.01
N LYS A 134 -12.17 20.44 15.16
CA LYS A 134 -13.47 20.45 15.84
C LYS A 134 -13.36 20.79 17.34
N HIS A 135 -12.27 20.36 17.98
CA HIS A 135 -12.05 20.61 19.41
C HIS A 135 -11.67 22.07 19.71
N LEU A 136 -11.10 22.79 18.73
CA LEU A 136 -10.72 24.20 18.89
C LEU A 136 -11.89 25.19 18.72
N LEU A 137 -13.00 24.74 18.14
CA LEU A 137 -14.20 25.56 17.89
C LEU A 137 -15.33 25.30 18.89
N GLN A 138 -15.12 24.50 19.93
CA GLN A 138 -16.13 24.38 21.00
C GLN A 138 -16.05 25.65 21.86
N PRO A 139 -17.05 26.55 21.82
CA PRO A 139 -17.07 27.71 22.69
C PRO A 139 -17.22 27.19 24.11
N SER A 140 -16.27 27.56 24.98
CA SER A 140 -16.36 27.38 26.41
C SER A 140 -17.59 28.09 26.96
N HIS A 141 -18.76 27.43 26.94
CA HIS A 141 -19.90 27.81 27.75
C HIS A 141 -19.62 27.39 29.21
N HIS A 142 -18.66 28.05 29.86
CA HIS A 142 -18.58 28.03 31.31
C HIS A 142 -19.67 28.95 31.86
N HIS A 143 -20.66 28.28 32.44
CA HIS A 143 -21.80 28.77 33.17
C HIS A 143 -21.37 29.79 34.26
N LEU A 144 -21.62 31.07 34.00
CA LEU A 144 -21.55 32.15 34.99
C LEU A 144 -22.63 31.90 36.06
N LYS A 145 -22.20 31.49 37.25
CA LYS A 145 -23.04 31.45 38.45
C LYS A 145 -23.22 32.90 38.94
N PRO A 146 -24.43 33.48 38.95
CA PRO A 146 -24.63 34.81 39.48
C PRO A 146 -24.51 34.79 41.03
N PRO A 147 -23.79 35.74 41.65
CA PRO A 147 -23.84 35.91 43.09
C PRO A 147 -25.21 36.51 43.48
N GLN A 148 -25.97 35.75 44.27
CA GLN A 148 -27.17 36.23 44.95
C GLN A 148 -26.76 37.26 46.02
N PRO A 149 -27.35 38.46 46.04
CA PRO A 149 -27.30 39.33 47.20
C PRO A 149 -28.42 38.89 48.15
N GLN A 150 -28.10 38.52 49.38
CA GLN A 150 -29.11 38.50 50.44
C GLN A 150 -28.61 39.30 51.64
N GLN A 151 -29.13 40.51 51.65
CA GLN A 151 -29.18 41.46 52.73
C GLN A 151 -30.07 40.92 53.87
N SER A 152 -29.68 41.28 55.10
CA SER A 152 -30.55 41.72 56.20
C SER A 152 -31.10 40.71 57.22
N GLN A 153 -30.89 41.13 58.49
CA GLN A 153 -31.59 40.81 59.76
C GLN A 153 -31.18 39.47 60.41
N SER A 154 -30.69 39.44 61.65
CA SER A 154 -30.97 40.26 62.85
C SER A 154 -29.76 40.31 63.79
#